data_AF-A0A3D9AMD8-F1
#
_entry.id   AF-A0A3D9AMD8-F1
#
_cell.length_a   1.000
_cell.length_b   1.000
_cell.length_c   1.000
_cell.angle_alpha   90.00
_cell.angle_beta   90.00
_cell.angle_gamma   90.00
#
_symmetry.space_group_name_H-M   'P 1'
#
loop_
_entity.id
_entity.type
_entity.pdbx_description
1 polymer ?
#
loop_
_entity_poly.entity_id
_entity_poly.type
_entity_poly.pdbx_seq_one_letter_code
_entity_poly.pdbx_strand_id
1 'polypeptide(L)'
;MRKKKIRMKKSISVVLMIISLVSLQSCEDVIDQIYENKQEQNAVSPYQGNYTGTYTGDVSGNLIINVSEKGTIEITRNTLNSSETYLTGFINASFNTTNKAASGFMLIGNLNSKMGTWEMGSLKGNWTVKKN
;
A
#
# COMPACT_ATOMS: atom_id res chain seq x y z
N MET A 1 -36.27 35.04 -55.38
CA MET A 1 -35.26 34.20 -54.69
C MET A 1 -34.94 34.77 -53.29
N ARG A 2 -35.57 34.28 -52.20
CA ARG A 2 -35.29 34.82 -50.84
C ARG A 2 -35.68 33.84 -49.69
N LYS A 3 -35.35 32.55 -49.79
CA LYS A 3 -35.66 31.57 -48.72
C LYS A 3 -34.45 30.77 -48.17
N LYS A 4 -33.26 30.86 -48.78
CA LYS A 4 -32.08 30.07 -48.34
C LYS A 4 -31.34 30.63 -47.10
N LYS A 5 -31.34 31.95 -46.89
CA LYS A 5 -30.51 32.62 -45.85
C LYS A 5 -30.97 32.40 -44.40
N ILE A 6 -32.26 32.15 -44.16
CA ILE A 6 -32.84 32.01 -42.81
C ILE A 6 -32.55 30.62 -42.22
N ARG A 7 -32.52 29.58 -43.05
CA ARG A 7 -32.31 28.19 -42.61
C ARG A 7 -30.89 27.95 -42.08
N MET A 8 -29.88 28.61 -42.66
CA MET A 8 -28.46 28.50 -42.27
C MET A 8 -28.14 29.18 -40.92
N LYS A 9 -28.81 30.29 -40.58
CA LYS A 9 -28.62 30.99 -39.30
C LYS A 9 -29.16 30.18 -38.11
N LYS A 10 -30.28 29.48 -38.28
CA LYS A 10 -30.86 28.60 -37.26
C LYS A 10 -29.94 27.42 -36.95
N SER A 11 -29.33 26.80 -37.96
CA SER A 11 -28.41 25.68 -37.76
C SER A 11 -27.08 26.09 -37.11
N ILE A 12 -26.54 27.28 -37.43
CA ILE A 12 -25.34 27.81 -36.76
C ILE A 12 -25.59 28.12 -35.27
N SER A 13 -26.76 28.68 -34.94
CA SER A 13 -27.15 28.96 -33.54
C SER A 13 -27.29 27.69 -32.71
N VAL A 14 -27.79 26.60 -33.31
CA VAL A 14 -27.92 25.30 -32.64
C VAL A 14 -26.55 24.65 -32.42
N VAL A 15 -25.64 24.75 -33.40
CA VAL A 15 -24.27 24.24 -33.26
C VAL A 15 -23.49 24.98 -32.16
N LEU A 16 -23.64 26.30 -32.07
CA LEU A 16 -23.05 27.11 -30.98
C LEU A 16 -23.60 26.73 -29.60
N MET A 17 -24.89 26.41 -29.51
CA MET A 17 -25.52 25.96 -28.27
C MET A 17 -25.00 24.58 -27.85
N ILE A 18 -24.86 23.65 -28.80
CA ILE A 18 -24.33 22.30 -28.52
C ILE A 18 -22.87 22.35 -28.07
N ILE A 19 -22.03 23.20 -28.68
CA ILE A 19 -20.62 23.38 -28.29
C ILE A 19 -20.50 23.93 -26.85
N SER A 20 -21.40 24.82 -26.44
CA SER A 20 -21.47 25.35 -25.08
C SER A 20 -21.90 24.32 -24.03
N LEU A 21 -22.72 23.32 -24.41
CA LEU A 21 -23.14 22.25 -23.49
C LEU A 21 -22.05 21.18 -23.30
N VAL A 22 -21.17 20.97 -24.30
CA VAL A 22 -20.08 19.98 -24.21
C VAL A 22 -18.93 20.47 -23.33
N SER A 23 -18.74 21.79 -23.16
CA SER A 23 -17.71 22.35 -22.28
C SER A 23 -17.97 22.22 -20.77
N LEU A 24 -19.17 21.78 -20.36
CA LEU A 24 -19.57 21.69 -18.96
C LEU A 24 -19.46 20.28 -18.36
N GLN A 25 -19.05 19.26 -19.13
CA GLN A 25 -19.09 17.85 -18.70
C GLN A 25 -17.73 17.22 -18.37
N SER A 26 -16.60 17.95 -18.37
CA SER A 26 -15.27 17.30 -18.41
C SER A 26 -14.23 17.75 -17.38
N CYS A 27 -14.60 18.40 -16.26
CA CYS A 27 -13.61 18.88 -15.28
C CYS A 27 -13.73 18.30 -13.87
N GLU A 28 -14.86 17.71 -13.50
CA GLU A 28 -15.07 17.22 -12.12
C GLU A 28 -14.30 15.90 -11.88
N ASP A 29 -14.40 14.92 -12.79
CA ASP A 29 -13.72 13.62 -12.63
C ASP A 29 -12.18 13.71 -12.56
N VAL A 30 -11.58 14.68 -13.26
CA VAL A 30 -10.11 14.85 -13.28
C VAL A 30 -9.62 15.48 -11.97
N ILE A 31 -10.38 16.39 -11.39
CA ILE A 31 -10.02 17.05 -10.13
C ILE A 31 -10.13 16.06 -8.97
N ASP A 32 -11.17 15.24 -8.97
CA ASP A 32 -11.39 14.22 -7.93
C ASP A 32 -10.24 13.19 -7.92
N GLN A 33 -9.82 12.69 -9.09
CA GLN A 33 -8.65 11.81 -9.18
C GLN A 33 -7.36 12.48 -8.70
N ILE A 34 -7.13 13.76 -9.00
CA ILE A 34 -5.93 14.47 -8.52
C ILE A 34 -5.96 14.60 -7.00
N TYR A 35 -7.14 14.84 -6.42
CA TYR A 35 -7.30 14.99 -4.99
C TYR A 35 -7.12 13.66 -4.25
N GLU A 36 -7.70 12.57 -4.75
CA GLU A 36 -7.50 11.22 -4.22
C GLU A 36 -6.03 10.80 -4.28
N ASN A 37 -5.37 10.98 -5.43
CA ASN A 37 -3.94 10.70 -5.58
C ASN A 37 -3.09 11.50 -4.60
N LYS A 38 -3.43 12.76 -4.33
CA LYS A 38 -2.75 13.57 -3.31
C LYS A 38 -2.98 13.03 -1.91
N GLN A 39 -4.18 12.54 -1.59
CA GLN A 39 -4.44 11.93 -0.28
C GLN A 39 -3.67 10.63 -0.10
N GLU A 40 -3.62 9.76 -1.11
CA GLU A 40 -2.84 8.52 -1.08
C GLU A 40 -1.32 8.78 -0.97
N GLN A 41 -0.83 9.80 -1.68
CA GLN A 41 0.56 10.23 -1.58
C GLN A 41 0.94 10.78 -0.20
N ASN A 42 -0.02 11.30 0.57
CA ASN A 42 0.21 11.81 1.93
C ASN A 42 -0.19 10.81 3.03
N ALA A 43 -0.79 9.68 2.69
CA ALA A 43 -1.11 8.64 3.65
C ALA A 43 0.17 8.06 4.24
N VAL A 44 0.30 8.17 5.57
CA VAL A 44 1.35 7.56 6.38
C VAL A 44 0.77 6.35 7.10
N SER A 45 1.45 5.22 7.01
CA SER A 45 1.11 4.00 7.71
C SER A 45 1.08 4.27 9.23
N PRO A 46 -0.01 3.95 9.94
CA PRO A 46 -0.07 4.09 11.40
C PRO A 46 0.94 3.16 12.12
N TYR A 47 1.47 2.17 11.39
CA TYR A 47 2.45 1.21 11.88
C TYR A 47 3.89 1.63 11.57
N GLN A 48 4.13 2.79 10.93
CA GLN A 48 5.48 3.29 10.64
C GLN A 48 6.35 3.26 11.89
N GLY A 49 7.59 2.79 11.73
CA GLY A 49 8.61 2.79 12.76
C GLY A 49 9.50 1.57 12.72
N ASN A 50 10.43 1.52 13.68
CA ASN A 50 11.31 0.39 13.90
C ASN A 50 10.83 -0.42 15.12
N TYR A 51 10.73 -1.73 14.95
CA TYR A 51 10.37 -2.65 16.02
C TYR A 51 11.51 -3.64 16.21
N THR A 52 11.91 -3.84 17.46
CA THR A 52 12.99 -4.77 17.81
C THR A 52 12.52 -5.81 18.81
N GLY A 53 13.04 -7.03 18.70
CA GLY A 53 12.68 -8.12 19.60
C GLY A 53 13.37 -9.42 19.25
N THR A 54 12.69 -10.53 19.55
CA THR A 54 13.25 -11.87 19.44
C THR A 54 12.24 -12.85 18.89
N TYR A 55 12.76 -13.91 18.28
CA TYR A 55 12.00 -15.12 17.99
C TYR A 55 12.62 -16.32 18.71
N THR A 56 11.79 -17.28 19.08
CA THR A 56 12.12 -18.47 19.87
C THR A 56 11.33 -19.68 19.34
N GLY A 57 11.70 -20.90 19.73
CA GLY A 57 11.09 -22.15 19.25
C GLY A 57 12.16 -23.15 18.87
N ASP A 58 12.01 -23.78 17.71
CA ASP A 58 13.03 -24.73 17.20
C ASP A 58 14.38 -24.05 16.95
N VAL A 59 14.37 -22.77 16.58
CA VAL A 59 15.55 -21.88 16.57
C VAL A 59 15.20 -20.55 17.23
N SER A 60 16.24 -19.83 17.67
CA SER A 60 16.08 -18.53 18.34
C SER A 60 17.04 -17.49 17.79
N GLY A 61 16.65 -16.23 17.90
CA GLY A 61 17.46 -15.10 17.45
C GLY A 61 16.77 -13.76 17.66
N ASN A 62 17.39 -12.71 17.15
CA ASN A 62 16.87 -11.35 17.21
C ASN A 62 16.09 -11.01 15.94
N LEU A 63 15.14 -10.11 16.07
CA LEU A 63 14.25 -9.66 15.00
C LEU A 63 14.21 -8.13 14.98
N ILE A 64 14.33 -7.58 13.78
CA ILE A 64 14.15 -6.15 13.49
C ILE A 64 13.09 -6.05 12.40
N ILE A 65 12.08 -5.23 12.62
CA ILE A 65 11.01 -4.96 11.66
C ILE A 65 10.99 -3.46 11.41
N ASN A 66 11.30 -3.04 10.19
CA ASN A 66 11.20 -1.64 9.77
C ASN A 66 9.95 -1.47 8.92
N VAL A 67 9.05 -0.59 9.34
CA VAL A 67 7.84 -0.23 8.59
C VAL A 67 8.01 1.16 8.03
N SER A 68 8.00 1.27 6.70
CA SER A 68 8.08 2.55 6.00
C SER A 68 6.78 3.36 6.16
N GLU A 69 6.84 4.65 5.81
CA GLU A 69 5.66 5.52 5.75
C GLU A 69 4.58 4.96 4.81
N LYS A 70 4.98 4.22 3.78
CA LYS A 70 4.07 3.60 2.80
C LYS A 70 3.63 2.19 3.17
N GLY A 71 4.00 1.70 4.36
CA GLY A 71 3.61 0.36 4.82
C GLY A 71 4.40 -0.78 4.20
N THR A 72 5.47 -0.48 3.45
CA THR A 72 6.47 -1.49 3.07
C THR A 72 7.22 -1.92 4.31
N ILE A 73 7.43 -3.23 4.44
CA ILE A 73 8.06 -3.80 5.62
C ILE A 73 9.34 -4.50 5.22
N GLU A 74 10.40 -4.18 5.95
CA GLU A 74 11.66 -4.90 5.89
C GLU A 74 11.84 -5.66 7.21
N ILE A 75 12.01 -6.97 7.12
CA ILE A 75 12.24 -7.84 8.26
C ILE A 75 13.66 -8.36 8.18
N THR A 76 14.43 -8.10 9.23
CA THR A 76 15.79 -8.63 9.41
C THR A 76 15.80 -9.56 10.61
N ARG A 77 16.24 -10.79 10.41
CA ARG A 77 16.53 -11.71 11.53
C ARG A 77 18.03 -11.89 11.67
N ASN A 78 18.49 -11.91 12.92
CA ASN A 78 19.88 -12.12 13.26
C ASN A 78 20.00 -13.36 14.15
N THR A 79 20.77 -14.34 13.69
CA THR A 79 21.24 -15.46 14.50
C THR A 79 22.67 -15.20 14.97
N LEU A 80 23.26 -16.14 15.72
CA LEU A 80 24.65 -16.04 16.15
C LEU A 80 25.64 -15.95 14.96
N ASN A 81 25.32 -16.61 13.85
CA ASN A 81 26.26 -16.83 12.74
C ASN A 81 25.78 -16.25 11.39
N SER A 82 24.55 -15.73 11.32
CA SER A 82 23.97 -15.23 10.08
C SER A 82 22.96 -14.11 10.32
N SER A 83 22.85 -13.23 9.33
CA SER A 83 21.81 -12.22 9.22
C SER A 83 21.13 -12.40 7.88
N GLU A 84 19.81 -12.30 7.84
CA GLU A 84 19.04 -12.29 6.60
C GLU A 84 17.91 -11.28 6.67
N THR A 85 17.63 -10.67 5.51
CA THR A 85 16.63 -9.62 5.36
C THR A 85 15.70 -9.97 4.21
N TYR A 86 14.41 -9.65 4.35
CA TYR A 86 13.43 -9.77 3.28
C TYR A 86 12.35 -8.69 3.37
N LEU A 87 11.75 -8.39 2.22
CA LEU A 87 10.66 -7.43 2.12
C LEU A 87 9.30 -8.14 2.11
N THR A 88 8.34 -7.52 2.79
CA THR A 88 6.96 -7.99 2.89
C THR A 88 5.98 -6.82 3.07
N GLY A 89 4.70 -7.15 3.20
CA GLY A 89 3.64 -6.23 3.60
C GLY A 89 2.78 -6.84 4.70
N PHE A 90 1.72 -6.12 5.09
CA PHE A 90 0.67 -6.64 5.94
C PHE A 90 -0.72 -6.32 5.38
N ILE A 91 -1.73 -7.05 5.85
CA ILE A 91 -3.14 -6.71 5.69
C ILE A 91 -3.70 -6.52 7.09
N ASN A 92 -4.25 -5.34 7.39
CA ASN A 92 -4.76 -5.01 8.74
C ASN A 92 -3.74 -5.29 9.86
N ALA A 93 -2.49 -4.84 9.66
CA ALA A 93 -1.34 -5.07 10.55
C ALA A 93 -0.91 -6.54 10.71
N SER A 94 -1.53 -7.46 9.98
CA SER A 94 -1.23 -8.89 10.03
C SER A 94 -0.19 -9.27 8.98
N PHE A 95 0.87 -9.94 9.42
CA PHE A 95 1.77 -10.72 8.57
C PHE A 95 1.05 -11.99 8.12
N ASN A 96 0.19 -11.85 7.12
CA ASN A 96 -0.49 -12.97 6.47
C ASN A 96 -0.20 -12.91 4.96
N THR A 97 1.10 -12.94 4.64
CA THR A 97 1.61 -12.86 3.27
C THR A 97 2.39 -14.12 2.94
N THR A 98 2.80 -14.28 1.67
CA THR A 98 3.60 -15.43 1.23
C THR A 98 5.09 -15.12 1.12
N ASN A 99 5.49 -13.88 1.39
CA ASN A 99 6.87 -13.41 1.34
C ASN A 99 7.69 -14.04 2.45
N LYS A 100 8.85 -14.57 2.08
CA LYS A 100 9.78 -15.25 2.98
C LYS A 100 11.22 -14.88 2.64
N ALA A 101 12.10 -15.03 3.62
CA ALA A 101 13.53 -14.94 3.41
C ALA A 101 14.05 -16.04 2.48
N ALA A 102 15.29 -15.91 2.00
CA ALA A 102 15.95 -16.93 1.18
C ALA A 102 16.04 -18.30 1.88
N SER A 103 16.11 -18.31 3.21
CA SER A 103 16.06 -19.52 4.04
C SER A 103 14.69 -20.19 4.11
N GLY A 104 13.64 -19.51 3.65
CA GLY A 104 12.25 -19.90 3.83
C GLY A 104 11.59 -19.34 5.10
N PHE A 105 12.31 -18.57 5.92
CA PHE A 105 11.78 -17.98 7.14
C PHE A 105 10.70 -16.93 6.86
N MET A 106 9.59 -16.99 7.59
CA MET A 106 8.46 -16.09 7.46
C MET A 106 7.82 -15.82 8.82
N LEU A 107 7.42 -14.56 9.05
CA LEU A 107 6.61 -14.21 10.21
C LEU A 107 5.13 -14.36 9.91
N ILE A 108 4.39 -14.83 10.90
CA ILE A 108 2.94 -14.89 10.96
C ILE A 108 2.50 -14.19 12.26
N GLY A 109 1.50 -13.32 12.22
CA GLY A 109 1.03 -12.62 13.42
C GLY A 109 0.67 -11.18 13.15
N ASN A 110 0.66 -10.33 14.17
CA ASN A 110 0.13 -8.98 14.05
C ASN A 110 0.99 -7.93 14.78
N LEU A 111 1.20 -6.77 14.14
CA LEU A 111 1.95 -5.65 14.74
C LEU A 111 1.19 -4.95 15.88
N ASN A 112 -0.14 -5.04 15.94
CA ASN A 112 -0.91 -4.51 17.06
C ASN A 112 -0.60 -5.27 18.36
N SER A 113 -0.59 -6.59 18.30
CA SER A 113 -0.21 -7.45 19.43
C SER A 113 1.31 -7.50 19.63
N LYS A 114 2.09 -7.04 18.63
CA LYS A 114 3.57 -7.05 18.61
C LYS A 114 4.13 -8.45 18.83
N MET A 115 3.39 -9.47 18.43
CA MET A 115 3.75 -10.87 18.61
C MET A 115 3.06 -11.76 17.59
N GLY A 116 3.58 -12.98 17.46
CA GLY A 116 3.03 -14.00 16.58
C GLY A 116 3.87 -15.26 16.54
N THR A 117 3.73 -16.03 15.46
CA THR A 117 4.48 -17.23 15.16
C THR A 117 5.41 -17.03 13.97
N TRP A 118 6.41 -17.89 13.82
CA TRP A 118 7.22 -17.93 12.61
C TRP A 118 7.33 -19.36 12.11
N GLU A 119 7.60 -19.51 10.82
CA GLU A 119 7.84 -20.80 10.19
C GLU A 119 9.03 -20.74 9.22
N MET A 120 9.71 -21.87 9.07
CA MET A 120 10.79 -22.09 8.12
C MET A 120 10.86 -23.58 7.76
N GLY A 121 10.11 -23.99 6.73
CA GLY A 121 9.96 -25.40 6.38
C GLY A 121 9.17 -26.15 7.48
N SER A 122 9.77 -27.16 8.10
CA SER A 122 9.19 -27.87 9.25
C SER A 122 9.42 -27.19 10.60
N LEU A 123 10.29 -26.17 10.64
CA LEU A 123 10.65 -25.46 11.86
C LEU A 123 9.65 -24.35 12.15
N LYS A 124 9.37 -24.13 13.43
CA LYS A 124 8.40 -23.15 13.90
C LYS A 124 8.72 -22.59 15.27
N GLY A 125 8.04 -21.51 15.61
CA GLY A 125 8.11 -20.94 16.93
C GLY A 125 7.31 -19.66 17.08
N ASN A 126 7.65 -18.86 18.09
CA ASN A 126 6.99 -17.61 18.44
C ASN A 126 7.94 -16.43 18.34
N TRP A 127 7.42 -15.24 18.05
CA TRP A 127 8.19 -13.99 18.07
C TRP A 127 7.44 -12.90 18.84
N THR A 128 8.19 -11.97 19.39
CA THR A 128 7.68 -10.80 20.10
C THR A 128 8.59 -9.61 19.85
N VAL A 129 8.03 -8.42 19.65
CA VAL A 129 8.77 -7.16 19.42
C VAL A 129 8.25 -6.02 20.28
N LYS A 130 9.02 -4.94 20.35
CA LYS A 130 8.64 -3.65 20.92
C LYS A 130 8.93 -2.58 19.89
N LYS A 131 8.06 -1.57 19.83
CA LYS A 131 8.31 -0.37 19.03
C LYS A 131 9.36 0.47 19.74
N ASN A 132 10.39 0.88 19.02
CA ASN A 132 11.41 1.80 19.52
C ASN A 132 10.92 3.25 19.46
#